data_AF-A0A383B4I8-F1
#
_entry.id   AF-A0A383B4I8-F1
#
_cell.length_a   1.000
_cell.length_b   1.000
_cell.length_c   1.000
_cell.angle_alpha   90.00
_cell.angle_beta   90.00
_cell.angle_gamma   90.00
#
_symmetry.space_group_name_H-M   'P 1'
#
loop_
_entity.id
_entity.type
_entity.pdbx_description
1 polymer ?
#
loop_
_entity_poly.entity_id
_entity_poly.type
_entity_poly.pdbx_seq_one_letter_code
_entity_poly.pdbx_strand_id
1 'polypeptide(L)'
;IMRRNITLFFKKIINSSIVVIISTIISLLFAELIVAVVSPQDLSGSWSVLHESGLLLNRPDGSTKHQLKDMTVNYNFNKFHARDVGTYDIRKEKRVLMLGDSFSFGWLLKDKDTYGYKLAQNYPEWNWINASTGAWGLSEITKYTSLFCKQINPDRILVLLNKDDFRRSVISNLYSFAQGQLVTKNPSPSPRQRIKRVLNSLSIYQFLIENSHFVQLIWKVVNSPNGFFYAFDDSASSEKEISLEEIS
;
A
#
# COMPACT_ATOMS: atom_id res chain seq x y z
N ILE A 1 12.07 58.35 -6.36
CA ILE A 1 10.94 58.12 -5.41
C ILE A 1 10.17 56.84 -5.74
N MET A 2 9.73 56.63 -7.00
CA MET A 2 8.95 55.45 -7.41
C MET A 2 9.62 54.08 -7.12
N ARG A 3 10.92 53.91 -7.42
CA ARG A 3 11.65 52.65 -7.12
C ARG A 3 11.70 52.30 -5.63
N ARG A 4 11.84 53.29 -4.75
CA ARG A 4 11.92 53.09 -3.29
C ARG A 4 10.59 52.61 -2.69
N ASN A 5 9.46 53.11 -3.21
CA ASN A 5 8.13 52.70 -2.76
C ASN A 5 7.82 51.25 -3.18
N ILE A 6 8.26 50.84 -4.37
CA ILE A 6 8.09 49.47 -4.86
C ILE A 6 8.86 48.47 -3.96
N THR A 7 10.12 48.75 -3.61
CA THR A 7 10.91 47.86 -2.75
C THR A 7 10.32 47.71 -1.34
N LEU A 8 9.80 48.79 -0.75
CA LEU A 8 9.15 48.76 0.56
C LEU A 8 7.86 47.94 0.55
N PHE A 9 7.08 48.04 -0.53
CA PHE A 9 5.87 47.26 -0.71
C PHE A 9 6.17 45.75 -0.79
N PHE A 10 7.14 45.33 -1.62
CA PHE A 10 7.55 43.93 -1.71
C PHE A 10 8.11 43.39 -0.39
N LYS A 11 8.91 44.17 0.33
CA LYS A 11 9.43 43.77 1.65
C LYS A 11 8.31 43.51 2.66
N LYS A 12 7.25 44.33 2.66
CA LYS A 12 6.08 44.14 3.53
C LYS A 12 5.34 42.84 3.19
N ILE A 13 5.10 42.57 1.91
CA ILE A 13 4.44 41.33 1.47
C ILE A 13 5.26 40.11 1.89
N ILE A 14 6.57 40.12 1.62
CA ILE A 14 7.46 39.01 1.98
C ILE A 14 7.43 38.75 3.49
N ASN A 15 7.54 39.79 4.32
CA ASN A 15 7.50 39.64 5.77
C ASN A 15 6.16 39.05 6.25
N SER A 16 5.04 39.55 5.72
CA SER A 16 3.71 39.01 6.06
C SER A 16 3.56 37.55 5.61
N SER A 17 4.03 37.19 4.42
CA SER A 17 4.02 35.80 3.94
C SER A 17 4.86 34.89 4.83
N ILE A 18 6.04 35.32 5.26
CA ILE A 18 6.90 34.55 6.18
C ILE A 18 6.19 34.31 7.50
N VAL A 19 5.57 35.33 8.10
CA VAL A 19 4.82 35.18 9.36
C VAL A 19 3.69 34.15 9.20
N VAL A 20 2.92 34.22 8.11
CA VAL A 20 1.83 33.28 7.84
C VAL A 20 2.34 31.85 7.66
N ILE A 21 3.46 31.66 6.95
CA ILE A 21 4.07 30.34 6.76
C ILE A 21 4.55 29.78 8.10
N ILE A 22 5.28 30.58 8.90
CA ILE A 22 5.77 30.16 10.21
C ILE A 22 4.61 29.81 11.15
N SER A 23 3.56 30.64 11.21
CA SER A 23 2.40 30.36 12.06
C SER A 23 1.67 29.09 11.63
N THR A 24 1.61 28.83 10.32
CA THR A 24 1.00 27.60 9.78
C THR A 24 1.81 26.37 10.17
N ILE A 25 3.14 26.41 10.03
CA ILE A 25 4.02 25.31 10.43
C ILE A 25 3.89 25.04 11.92
N ILE A 26 3.93 26.08 12.76
CA ILE A 26 3.76 25.95 14.21
C ILE A 26 2.40 25.32 14.54
N SER A 27 1.32 25.77 13.90
CA SER A 27 -0.02 25.20 14.08
C SER A 27 -0.07 23.71 13.71
N LEU A 28 0.55 23.30 12.61
CA LEU A 28 0.64 21.90 12.20
C LEU A 28 1.44 21.04 13.17
N LEU A 29 2.53 21.57 13.74
CA LEU A 29 3.31 20.87 14.77
C LEU A 29 2.52 20.70 16.07
N PHE A 30 1.74 21.71 16.47
CA PHE A 30 0.83 21.58 17.60
C PHE A 30 -0.28 20.56 17.33
N ALA A 31 -0.86 20.55 16.14
CA ALA A 31 -1.86 19.56 15.76
C ALA A 31 -1.29 18.13 15.77
N GLU A 32 -0.09 17.94 15.24
CA GLU A 32 0.64 16.67 15.32
C GLU A 32 0.83 16.22 16.77
N LEU A 33 1.35 17.10 17.63
CA LEU A 33 1.56 16.79 19.04
C LEU A 33 0.26 16.42 19.77
N ILE A 34 -0.81 17.18 19.54
CA ILE A 34 -2.11 16.93 20.16
C ILE A 34 -2.64 15.56 19.72
N VAL A 35 -2.62 15.25 18.42
CA VAL A 35 -3.09 13.95 17.92
C VAL A 35 -2.20 12.83 18.45
N ALA A 36 -0.88 12.98 18.41
CA ALA A 36 0.06 11.97 18.88
C ALA A 36 -0.12 11.62 20.36
N VAL A 37 -0.59 12.56 21.20
CA VAL A 37 -0.81 12.33 22.64
C VAL A 37 -2.25 11.86 22.93
N VAL A 38 -3.26 12.50 22.32
CA VAL A 38 -4.67 12.27 22.66
C VAL A 38 -5.27 11.10 21.89
N SER A 39 -4.86 10.90 20.64
CA SER A 39 -5.38 9.83 19.77
C SER A 39 -4.26 9.35 18.83
N PRO A 40 -3.26 8.62 19.35
CA PRO A 40 -2.18 8.08 18.54
C PRO A 40 -2.74 7.25 17.38
N GLN A 41 -2.25 7.52 16.17
CA GLN A 41 -2.63 6.79 14.96
C GLN A 41 -1.56 5.76 14.57
N ASP A 42 -1.97 4.66 13.93
CA ASP A 42 -1.05 3.72 13.28
C ASP A 42 -0.35 4.37 12.08
N LEU A 43 0.99 4.42 12.11
CA LEU A 43 1.79 5.08 11.09
C LEU A 43 2.11 4.13 9.93
N SER A 44 1.10 3.80 9.12
CA SER A 44 1.23 2.90 7.98
C SER A 44 1.40 3.64 6.64
N GLY A 45 2.50 3.35 5.94
CA GLY A 45 2.73 3.80 4.57
C GLY A 45 1.88 3.04 3.56
N SER A 46 1.90 3.47 2.30
CA SER A 46 1.16 2.78 1.24
C SER A 46 2.04 1.72 0.59
N TRP A 47 1.69 0.45 0.76
CA TRP A 47 2.37 -0.67 0.08
C TRP A 47 1.66 -1.17 -1.17
N SER A 48 0.43 -0.73 -1.46
CA SER A 48 -0.35 -1.20 -2.62
C SER A 48 -0.48 -0.16 -3.72
N VAL A 49 -0.31 -0.57 -4.96
CA VAL A 49 -0.43 0.24 -6.17
C VAL A 49 -1.37 -0.41 -7.17
N LEU A 50 -2.19 0.39 -7.83
CA LEU A 50 -3.11 -0.09 -8.86
C LEU A 50 -2.44 -0.07 -10.23
N HIS A 51 -2.25 -1.24 -10.83
CA HIS A 51 -1.73 -1.41 -12.19
C HIS A 51 -2.73 -0.89 -13.25
N GLU A 52 -2.25 -0.59 -14.45
CA GLU A 52 -3.10 -0.15 -15.58
C GLU A 52 -4.15 -1.21 -15.98
N SER A 53 -3.86 -2.48 -15.72
CA SER A 53 -4.77 -3.60 -15.98
C SER A 53 -5.88 -3.74 -14.93
N GLY A 54 -5.95 -2.84 -13.96
CA GLY A 54 -6.88 -2.91 -12.82
C GLY A 54 -6.44 -3.86 -11.69
N LEU A 55 -5.28 -4.51 -11.82
CA LEU A 55 -4.74 -5.40 -10.78
C LEU A 55 -4.13 -4.58 -9.65
N LEU A 56 -4.53 -4.84 -8.40
CA LEU A 56 -3.85 -4.27 -7.24
C LEU A 56 -2.58 -5.09 -6.95
N LEU A 57 -1.43 -4.42 -6.95
CA LEU A 57 -0.12 -5.00 -6.73
C LEU A 57 0.49 -4.43 -5.45
N ASN A 58 1.50 -5.09 -4.89
CA ASN A 58 2.42 -4.42 -3.99
C ASN A 58 3.19 -3.32 -4.74
N ARG A 59 3.87 -2.40 -4.06
CA ARG A 59 4.76 -1.43 -4.72
C ARG A 59 5.97 -2.15 -5.38
N PRO A 60 6.52 -1.63 -6.50
CA PRO A 60 7.58 -2.30 -7.26
C PRO A 60 8.98 -2.12 -6.66
N ASP A 61 9.16 -1.36 -5.59
CA ASP A 61 10.47 -1.10 -5.00
C ASP A 61 10.36 -0.42 -3.63
N GLY A 62 11.50 -0.41 -2.94
CA GLY A 62 11.69 0.27 -1.68
C GLY A 62 11.09 -0.46 -0.49
N SER A 63 11.04 0.25 0.62
CA SER A 63 10.42 -0.21 1.86
C SER A 63 9.20 0.63 2.19
N THR A 64 8.31 0.08 2.99
CA THR A 64 7.25 0.87 3.61
C THR A 64 6.93 0.33 4.99
N LYS A 65 6.62 1.24 5.90
CA LYS A 65 6.25 0.90 7.27
C LYS A 65 4.79 0.46 7.31
N HIS A 66 4.50 -0.60 8.03
CA HIS A 66 3.15 -1.00 8.39
C HIS A 66 3.11 -1.13 9.90
N GLN A 67 2.20 -0.40 10.52
CA GLN A 67 1.96 -0.42 11.95
C GLN A 67 0.50 -0.84 12.21
N LEU A 68 0.32 -1.74 13.17
CA LEU A 68 -0.97 -2.04 13.78
C LEU A 68 -0.78 -2.13 15.29
N LYS A 69 -1.31 -1.16 16.03
CA LYS A 69 -1.12 -1.04 17.49
C LYS A 69 0.39 -1.03 17.82
N ASP A 70 0.82 -1.96 18.67
CA ASP A 70 2.21 -2.10 19.11
C ASP A 70 3.11 -2.84 18.11
N MET A 71 2.54 -3.39 17.03
CA MET A 71 3.31 -4.11 16.02
C MET A 71 3.73 -3.17 14.91
N THR A 72 5.03 -3.11 14.64
CA THR A 72 5.60 -2.38 13.50
C THR A 72 6.47 -3.32 12.67
N VAL A 73 6.20 -3.36 11.36
CA VAL A 73 6.97 -4.11 10.38
C VAL A 73 7.31 -3.22 9.19
N ASN A 74 8.47 -3.45 8.60
CA ASN A 74 8.84 -2.82 7.33
C ASN A 74 8.77 -3.89 6.25
N TYR A 75 7.98 -3.63 5.20
CA TYR A 75 7.93 -4.50 4.04
C TYR A 75 8.88 -3.99 2.99
N ASN A 76 9.70 -4.89 2.44
CA ASN A 76 10.63 -4.60 1.36
C ASN A 76 10.10 -5.22 0.07
N PHE A 77 10.21 -4.49 -1.04
CA PHE A 77 9.70 -4.93 -2.33
C PHE A 77 10.74 -4.83 -3.44
N ASN A 78 10.52 -5.61 -4.49
CA ASN A 78 11.33 -5.59 -5.71
C ASN A 78 10.48 -5.33 -6.96
N LYS A 79 11.16 -5.15 -8.10
CA LYS A 79 10.58 -4.74 -9.40
C LYS A 79 9.43 -5.62 -9.91
N PHE A 80 9.26 -6.81 -9.35
CA PHE A 80 8.16 -7.72 -9.69
C PHE A 80 6.95 -7.54 -8.77
N HIS A 81 6.90 -6.48 -7.96
CA HIS A 81 5.88 -6.30 -6.92
C HIS A 81 5.86 -7.46 -5.93
N ALA A 82 7.02 -8.11 -5.75
CA ALA A 82 7.21 -9.20 -4.83
C ALA A 82 7.85 -8.70 -3.54
N ARG A 83 7.39 -9.24 -2.42
CA ARG A 83 7.99 -9.03 -1.12
C ARG A 83 9.36 -9.73 -1.08
N ASP A 84 10.33 -9.07 -0.46
CA ASP A 84 11.62 -9.69 -0.21
C ASP A 84 11.48 -10.81 0.83
N VAL A 85 12.03 -11.97 0.49
CA VAL A 85 12.13 -13.17 1.35
C VAL A 85 13.59 -13.52 1.64
N GLY A 86 14.51 -12.56 1.48
CA GLY A 86 15.91 -12.64 1.89
C GLY A 86 16.79 -13.55 1.02
N THR A 87 16.24 -14.12 -0.04
CA THR A 87 16.97 -15.03 -0.94
C THR A 87 16.95 -14.59 -2.40
N TYR A 88 16.35 -13.43 -2.70
CA TYR A 88 16.28 -12.94 -4.06
C TYR A 88 17.68 -12.62 -4.57
N ASP A 89 18.15 -13.42 -5.53
CA ASP A 89 19.42 -13.21 -6.19
C ASP A 89 19.22 -13.34 -7.70
N ILE A 90 19.43 -12.24 -8.42
CA ILE A 90 19.27 -12.18 -9.87
C ILE A 90 20.19 -13.17 -10.61
N ARG A 91 21.28 -13.59 -9.97
CA ARG A 91 22.26 -14.55 -10.52
C ARG A 91 21.79 -16.00 -10.44
N LYS A 92 20.81 -16.30 -9.58
CA LYS A 92 20.24 -17.65 -9.48
C LYS A 92 19.29 -17.88 -10.65
N GLU A 93 19.52 -18.99 -11.36
CA GLU A 93 18.75 -19.37 -12.53
C GLU A 93 17.43 -20.05 -12.15
N LYS A 94 17.45 -20.92 -11.13
CA LYS A 94 16.27 -21.65 -10.67
C LYS A 94 15.33 -20.73 -9.89
N ARG A 95 14.11 -20.51 -10.38
CA ARG A 95 13.14 -19.57 -9.82
C ARG A 95 11.84 -20.24 -9.40
N VAL A 96 11.40 -19.92 -8.19
CA VAL A 96 10.05 -20.26 -7.69
C VAL A 96 9.25 -18.98 -7.52
N LEU A 97 8.15 -18.87 -8.26
CA LEU A 97 7.17 -17.81 -8.08
C LEU A 97 6.13 -18.27 -7.06
N MET A 98 6.04 -17.59 -5.92
CA MET A 98 5.03 -17.84 -4.90
C MET A 98 3.88 -16.84 -5.04
N LEU A 99 2.65 -17.35 -5.07
CA LEU A 99 1.42 -16.59 -5.28
C LEU A 99 0.39 -16.97 -4.22
N GLY A 100 -0.39 -15.99 -3.78
CA GLY A 100 -1.42 -16.16 -2.76
C GLY A 100 -1.83 -14.82 -2.17
N ASP A 101 -2.51 -14.85 -1.04
CA ASP A 101 -3.08 -13.68 -0.40
C ASP A 101 -2.25 -13.16 0.80
N SER A 102 -2.89 -12.52 1.79
CA SER A 102 -2.25 -11.98 3.00
C SER A 102 -1.52 -13.03 3.84
N PHE A 103 -2.01 -14.28 3.87
CA PHE A 103 -1.32 -15.38 4.58
C PHE A 103 0.01 -15.71 3.91
N SER A 104 -0.02 -15.73 2.58
CA SER A 104 1.16 -16.04 1.75
C SER A 104 2.18 -14.90 1.77
N PHE A 105 1.67 -13.67 1.76
CA PHE A 105 2.44 -12.44 1.90
C PHE A 105 3.12 -12.32 3.26
N GLY A 106 2.49 -12.79 4.34
CA GLY A 106 2.95 -12.62 5.71
C GLY A 106 2.54 -11.28 6.32
N TRP A 107 1.26 -10.94 6.25
CA TRP A 107 0.72 -9.71 6.84
C TRP A 107 1.09 -9.58 8.32
N LEU A 108 1.64 -8.41 8.70
CA LEU A 108 2.18 -8.08 10.03
C LEU A 108 3.33 -8.96 10.54
N LEU A 109 3.93 -9.77 9.67
CA LEU A 109 5.15 -10.50 10.00
C LEU A 109 6.37 -9.74 9.51
N LYS A 110 7.49 -9.84 10.23
CA LYS A 110 8.80 -9.44 9.69
C LYS A 110 9.22 -10.44 8.62
N ASP A 111 10.07 -10.04 7.69
CA ASP A 111 10.46 -10.90 6.55
C ASP A 111 10.92 -12.29 7.01
N LYS A 112 11.77 -12.35 8.04
CA LYS A 112 12.31 -13.60 8.62
C LYS A 112 11.27 -14.52 9.26
N ASP A 113 10.13 -13.96 9.67
CA ASP A 113 9.08 -14.70 10.38
C ASP A 113 8.08 -15.33 9.41
N THR A 114 8.03 -14.84 8.16
CA THR A 114 7.18 -15.38 7.10
C THR A 114 7.55 -16.84 6.79
N TYR A 115 6.56 -17.68 6.48
CA TYR A 115 6.87 -19.03 6.03
C TYR A 115 7.58 -19.02 4.66
N GLY A 116 7.32 -18.03 3.80
CA GLY A 116 8.02 -17.85 2.52
C GLY A 116 9.54 -17.72 2.73
N TYR A 117 9.95 -16.93 3.72
CA TYR A 117 11.36 -16.87 4.14
C TYR A 117 11.88 -18.20 4.66
N LYS A 118 11.16 -18.84 5.59
CA LYS A 118 11.57 -20.14 6.17
C LYS A 118 11.70 -21.24 5.10
N LEU A 119 10.79 -21.25 4.12
CA LEU A 119 10.82 -22.15 2.98
C LEU A 119 12.03 -21.85 2.10
N ALA A 120 12.32 -20.57 1.85
CA ALA A 120 13.49 -20.16 1.10
C ALA A 120 14.83 -20.53 1.77
N GLN A 121 14.88 -20.54 3.12
CA GLN A 121 16.04 -21.03 3.86
C GLN A 121 16.24 -22.54 3.72
N ASN A 122 15.15 -23.32 3.63
CA ASN A 122 15.23 -24.78 3.45
C ASN A 122 15.60 -25.21 2.03
N TYR A 123 15.40 -24.31 1.05
CA TYR A 123 15.69 -24.54 -0.37
C TYR A 123 16.52 -23.38 -0.96
N PRO A 124 17.74 -23.16 -0.45
CA PRO A 124 18.54 -21.98 -0.76
C PRO A 124 19.08 -21.98 -2.20
N GLU A 125 19.06 -23.12 -2.90
CA GLU A 125 19.43 -23.24 -4.31
C GLU A 125 18.41 -22.59 -5.25
N TRP A 126 17.20 -22.32 -4.75
CA TRP A 126 16.15 -21.63 -5.50
C TRP A 126 16.13 -20.13 -5.20
N ASN A 127 15.71 -19.37 -6.21
CA ASN A 127 15.38 -17.96 -6.11
C ASN A 127 13.88 -17.82 -5.87
N TRP A 128 13.51 -17.50 -4.63
CA TRP A 128 12.12 -17.36 -4.21
C TRP A 128 11.62 -15.94 -4.46
N ILE A 129 10.49 -15.83 -5.17
CA ILE A 129 9.85 -14.58 -5.52
C ILE A 129 8.44 -14.61 -4.93
N ASN A 130 8.25 -13.98 -3.77
CA ASN A 130 6.95 -13.92 -3.10
C ASN A 130 6.10 -12.76 -3.64
N ALA A 131 5.32 -13.04 -4.68
CA ALA A 131 4.42 -12.06 -5.29
C ALA A 131 3.02 -12.04 -4.64
N SER A 132 2.83 -12.75 -3.53
CA SER A 132 1.56 -12.72 -2.80
C SER A 132 1.21 -11.30 -2.34
N THR A 133 -0.09 -11.01 -2.31
CA THR A 133 -0.60 -9.68 -1.94
C THR A 133 -1.90 -9.83 -1.18
N GLY A 134 -2.12 -9.00 -0.16
CA GLY A 134 -3.34 -9.05 0.65
C GLY A 134 -4.62 -8.99 -0.20
N ALA A 135 -5.62 -9.77 0.19
CA ALA A 135 -6.94 -9.84 -0.44
C ALA A 135 -6.94 -10.24 -1.93
N TRP A 136 -5.89 -10.89 -2.44
CA TRP A 136 -5.95 -11.56 -3.74
C TRP A 136 -6.86 -12.78 -3.72
N GLY A 137 -7.47 -13.09 -4.86
CA GLY A 137 -8.06 -14.37 -5.19
C GLY A 137 -7.45 -14.96 -6.47
N LEU A 138 -8.10 -15.97 -7.04
CA LEU A 138 -7.66 -16.67 -8.25
C LEU A 138 -7.60 -15.74 -9.48
N SER A 139 -8.49 -14.76 -9.59
CA SER A 139 -8.44 -13.79 -10.68
C SER A 139 -7.18 -12.93 -10.62
N GLU A 140 -6.79 -12.43 -9.45
CA GLU A 140 -5.55 -11.67 -9.28
C GLU A 140 -4.33 -12.53 -9.58
N ILE A 141 -4.28 -13.77 -9.07
CA ILE A 141 -3.22 -14.73 -9.35
C ILE A 141 -3.08 -14.99 -10.87
N THR A 142 -4.20 -15.20 -11.55
CA THR A 142 -4.23 -15.41 -13.01
C THR A 142 -3.79 -14.16 -13.77
N LYS A 143 -4.23 -12.97 -13.34
CA LYS A 143 -3.85 -11.71 -13.97
C LYS A 143 -2.37 -11.42 -13.77
N TYR A 144 -1.86 -11.62 -12.56
CA TYR A 144 -0.43 -11.44 -12.24
C TYR A 144 0.44 -12.35 -13.10
N THR A 145 0.09 -13.65 -13.19
CA THR A 145 0.85 -14.59 -14.02
C THR A 145 0.84 -14.19 -15.50
N SER A 146 -0.29 -13.71 -16.04
CA SER A 146 -0.35 -13.21 -17.42
C SER A 146 0.57 -12.02 -17.69
N LEU A 147 0.81 -11.17 -16.69
CA LEU A 147 1.62 -9.95 -16.83
C LEU A 147 3.11 -10.21 -16.60
N PHE A 148 3.45 -10.98 -15.56
CA PHE A 148 4.83 -11.05 -15.06
C PHE A 148 5.51 -12.40 -15.27
N CYS A 149 4.76 -13.48 -15.53
CA CYS A 149 5.36 -14.83 -15.60
C CYS A 149 6.42 -14.95 -16.69
N LYS A 150 6.19 -14.34 -17.87
CA LYS A 150 7.19 -14.33 -18.96
C LYS A 150 8.48 -13.61 -18.58
N GLN A 151 8.38 -12.51 -17.81
CA GLN A 151 9.52 -11.72 -17.39
C GLN A 151 10.29 -12.40 -16.24
N ILE A 152 9.56 -13.00 -15.31
CA ILE A 152 10.12 -13.74 -14.17
C ILE A 152 10.75 -15.05 -14.66
N ASN A 153 10.15 -15.68 -15.66
CA ASN A 153 10.50 -17.00 -16.19
C ASN A 153 10.72 -18.03 -15.05
N PRO A 154 9.68 -18.32 -14.23
CA PRO A 154 9.81 -19.25 -13.13
C PRO A 154 9.85 -20.70 -13.63
N ASP A 155 10.72 -21.52 -13.05
CA ASP A 155 10.72 -22.96 -13.28
C ASP A 155 9.55 -23.64 -12.56
N ARG A 156 9.11 -23.06 -11.44
CA ARG A 156 8.02 -23.56 -10.60
C ARG A 156 7.16 -22.40 -10.12
N ILE A 157 5.85 -22.65 -10.02
CA ILE A 157 4.90 -21.73 -9.40
C ILE A 157 4.29 -22.45 -8.20
N LEU A 158 4.39 -21.84 -7.03
CA LEU A 158 3.74 -22.29 -5.80
C LEU A 158 2.53 -21.39 -5.56
N VAL A 159 1.33 -21.95 -5.69
CA VAL A 159 0.08 -21.24 -5.43
C VAL A 159 -0.49 -21.72 -4.10
N LEU A 160 -0.70 -20.79 -3.17
CA LEU A 160 -1.39 -21.05 -1.92
C LEU A 160 -2.78 -20.46 -2.01
N LEU A 161 -3.76 -21.34 -1.81
CA LEU A 161 -5.17 -20.99 -1.91
C LEU A 161 -5.86 -21.12 -0.56
N ASN A 162 -6.86 -20.26 -0.35
CA ASN A 162 -7.82 -20.40 0.72
C ASN A 162 -9.26 -20.32 0.20
N LYS A 163 -10.22 -20.61 1.09
CA LYS A 163 -11.64 -20.67 0.72
C LYS A 163 -12.17 -19.36 0.14
N ASP A 164 -11.62 -18.23 0.58
CA ASP A 164 -12.13 -16.91 0.23
C ASP A 164 -11.63 -16.44 -1.14
N ASP A 165 -10.58 -17.05 -1.68
CA ASP A 165 -10.04 -16.74 -3.01
C ASP A 165 -11.10 -16.88 -4.11
N PHE A 166 -11.97 -17.89 -4.01
CA PHE A 166 -13.06 -18.11 -4.96
C PHE A 166 -14.05 -16.94 -4.94
N ARG A 167 -14.48 -16.53 -3.75
CA ARG A 167 -15.41 -15.40 -3.58
C ARG A 167 -14.77 -14.10 -4.06
N ARG A 168 -13.52 -13.83 -3.66
CA ARG A 168 -12.77 -12.63 -4.07
C ARG A 168 -12.58 -12.57 -5.58
N SER A 169 -12.40 -13.72 -6.23
CA SER A 169 -12.26 -13.78 -7.69
C SER A 169 -13.48 -13.22 -8.42
N VAL A 170 -14.68 -13.53 -7.93
CA VAL A 170 -15.93 -13.01 -8.49
C VAL A 170 -16.06 -11.50 -8.23
N ILE A 171 -15.72 -11.04 -7.03
CA ILE A 171 -15.82 -9.63 -6.62
C ILE A 171 -14.83 -8.73 -7.38
N SER A 172 -13.63 -9.23 -7.68
CA SER A 172 -12.55 -8.47 -8.32
C SER A 172 -12.92 -7.83 -9.66
N ASN A 173 -13.88 -8.44 -10.37
CA ASN A 173 -14.32 -8.03 -11.70
C ASN A 173 -13.17 -7.88 -12.72
N LEU A 174 -12.05 -8.58 -12.52
CA LEU A 174 -10.91 -8.63 -13.46
C LEU A 174 -11.20 -9.48 -14.69
N TYR A 175 -12.22 -10.32 -14.62
CA TYR A 175 -12.68 -11.17 -15.71
C TYR A 175 -14.21 -11.19 -15.77
N SER A 176 -14.74 -11.52 -16.94
CA SER A 176 -16.14 -11.90 -17.15
C SER A 176 -16.22 -13.16 -17.97
N PHE A 177 -17.31 -13.91 -17.81
CA PHE A 177 -17.62 -15.02 -18.69
C PHE A 177 -18.58 -14.56 -19.78
N ALA A 178 -18.18 -14.69 -21.04
CA ALA A 178 -18.97 -14.29 -22.20
C ALA A 178 -18.74 -15.29 -23.34
N GLN A 179 -19.84 -15.77 -23.96
CA GLN A 179 -19.79 -16.74 -25.07
C GLN A 179 -18.95 -18.01 -24.78
N GLY A 180 -19.04 -18.54 -23.56
CA GLY A 180 -18.28 -19.73 -23.18
C GLY A 180 -16.80 -19.49 -22.89
N GLN A 181 -16.34 -18.23 -22.93
CA GLN A 181 -14.94 -17.86 -22.75
C GLN A 181 -14.76 -16.87 -21.59
N LEU A 182 -13.61 -16.95 -20.94
CA LEU A 182 -13.18 -15.97 -19.96
C LEU A 182 -12.56 -14.76 -20.68
N VAL A 183 -13.16 -13.59 -20.51
CA VAL A 183 -12.71 -12.33 -21.10
C VAL A 183 -12.09 -11.46 -20.02
N THR A 184 -10.88 -10.96 -20.26
CA THR A 184 -10.22 -10.01 -19.34
C THR A 184 -10.95 -8.68 -19.33
N LYS A 185 -11.22 -8.17 -18.13
CA LYS A 185 -11.62 -6.79 -17.90
C LYS A 185 -10.41 -5.98 -17.43
N ASN A 186 -10.41 -4.71 -17.78
CA ASN A 186 -9.47 -3.71 -17.25
C ASN A 186 -10.32 -2.61 -16.62
N PRO A 187 -10.77 -2.78 -15.35
CA PRO A 187 -11.63 -1.80 -14.72
C PRO A 187 -10.93 -0.44 -14.65
N SER A 188 -11.64 0.61 -15.08
CA SER A 188 -11.12 1.97 -15.03
C SER A 188 -10.96 2.40 -13.57
N PRO A 189 -9.83 3.01 -13.18
CA PRO A 189 -9.61 3.46 -11.82
C PRO A 189 -10.64 4.54 -11.45
N SER A 190 -11.25 4.38 -10.29
CA SER A 190 -12.15 5.40 -9.73
C SER A 190 -11.41 6.73 -9.52
N PRO A 191 -12.12 7.88 -9.47
CA PRO A 191 -11.48 9.17 -9.21
C PRO A 191 -10.61 9.17 -7.94
N ARG A 192 -11.07 8.50 -6.88
CA ARG A 192 -10.32 8.32 -5.62
C ARG A 192 -9.03 7.51 -5.84
N GLN A 193 -9.07 6.43 -6.62
CA GLN A 193 -7.87 5.65 -6.94
C GLN A 193 -6.86 6.44 -7.78
N ARG A 194 -7.33 7.32 -8.69
CA ARG A 194 -6.45 8.21 -9.46
C ARG A 194 -5.73 9.21 -8.55
N ILE A 195 -6.45 9.84 -7.64
CA ILE A 195 -5.87 10.75 -6.64
C ILE A 195 -4.87 10.00 -5.76
N LYS A 196 -5.25 8.83 -5.23
CA LYS A 196 -4.36 7.98 -4.42
C LYS A 196 -3.07 7.63 -5.19
N ARG A 197 -3.16 7.32 -6.49
CA ARG A 197 -1.98 7.05 -7.33
C ARG A 197 -1.05 8.26 -7.43
N VAL A 198 -1.59 9.46 -7.63
CA VAL A 198 -0.81 10.70 -7.69
C VAL A 198 -0.15 10.99 -6.34
N LEU A 199 -0.90 10.90 -5.24
CA LEU A 199 -0.36 11.11 -3.89
C LEU A 199 0.74 10.09 -3.58
N ASN A 200 0.51 8.80 -3.88
CA ASN A 200 1.47 7.75 -3.61
C ASN A 200 2.79 7.89 -4.38
N SER A 201 2.81 8.60 -5.51
CA SER A 201 4.04 8.89 -6.26
C SER A 201 4.91 9.98 -5.62
N LEU A 202 4.39 10.74 -4.66
CA LEU A 202 5.14 11.80 -3.99
C LEU A 202 5.87 11.23 -2.77
N SER A 203 7.20 11.32 -2.76
CA SER A 203 8.03 10.87 -1.63
C SER A 203 7.68 11.56 -0.32
N ILE A 204 7.38 12.87 -0.38
CA ILE A 204 6.96 13.65 0.80
C ILE A 204 5.64 13.14 1.37
N TYR A 205 4.72 12.68 0.54
CA TYR A 205 3.45 12.13 1.00
C TYR A 205 3.67 10.81 1.74
N GLN A 206 4.49 9.89 1.18
CA GLN A 206 4.86 8.65 1.86
C GLN A 206 5.55 8.92 3.21
N PHE A 207 6.49 9.88 3.23
CA PHE A 207 7.16 10.28 4.47
C PHE A 207 6.15 10.80 5.51
N LEU A 208 5.19 11.63 5.11
CA LEU A 208 4.21 12.20 6.02
C LEU A 208 3.27 11.13 6.60
N ILE A 209 2.71 10.22 5.80
CA ILE A 209 1.82 9.16 6.33
C ILE A 209 2.59 8.17 7.22
N GLU A 210 3.89 7.97 6.98
CA GLU A 210 4.72 7.12 7.84
C GLU A 210 5.22 7.81 9.11
N ASN A 211 5.12 9.15 9.24
CA ASN A 211 5.76 9.87 10.37
C ASN A 211 4.85 10.90 11.06
N SER A 212 3.61 11.10 10.61
CA SER A 212 2.67 12.07 11.18
C SER A 212 1.33 11.42 11.53
N HIS A 213 1.01 11.43 12.83
CA HIS A 213 -0.29 11.00 13.33
C HIS A 213 -1.41 11.92 12.85
N PHE A 214 -1.16 13.23 12.73
CA PHE A 214 -2.16 14.18 12.23
C PHE A 214 -2.52 13.90 10.76
N VAL A 215 -1.52 13.62 9.92
CA VAL A 215 -1.77 13.26 8.51
C VAL A 215 -2.53 11.94 8.40
N GLN A 216 -2.20 10.94 9.22
CA GLN A 216 -2.95 9.69 9.28
C GLN A 216 -4.40 9.89 9.73
N LEU A 217 -4.64 10.75 10.72
CA LEU A 217 -5.98 11.07 11.17
C LEU A 217 -6.80 11.73 10.04
N ILE A 218 -6.23 12.73 9.35
CA ILE A 218 -6.86 13.34 8.17
C ILE A 218 -7.17 12.26 7.14
N TRP A 219 -6.20 11.39 6.85
CA TRP A 219 -6.39 10.30 5.90
C TRP A 219 -7.55 9.40 6.31
N LYS A 220 -7.63 8.97 7.57
CA LYS A 220 -8.72 8.13 8.10
C LYS A 220 -10.07 8.83 7.98
N VAL A 221 -10.15 10.11 8.34
CA VAL A 221 -11.39 10.91 8.24
C VAL A 221 -11.85 11.05 6.79
N VAL A 222 -10.95 11.39 5.87
CA VAL A 222 -11.27 11.59 4.44
C VAL A 222 -11.67 10.28 3.77
N ASN A 223 -11.11 9.16 4.22
CA ASN A 223 -11.32 7.84 3.62
C ASN A 223 -12.41 7.00 4.29
N SER A 224 -12.89 7.42 5.47
CA SER A 224 -13.97 6.77 6.22
C SER A 224 -15.29 6.96 5.47
N PRO A 225 -15.97 5.86 5.06
CA PRO A 225 -17.29 5.96 4.43
C PRO A 225 -18.36 6.53 5.40
N ASN A 226 -18.12 6.47 6.71
CA ASN A 226 -19.12 6.75 7.75
C ASN A 226 -18.87 8.10 8.49
N GLY A 227 -17.88 8.90 8.08
CA GLY A 227 -17.62 10.24 8.61
C GLY A 227 -16.64 10.33 9.80
N PHE A 228 -16.47 11.56 10.33
CA PHE A 228 -15.42 11.95 11.30
C PHE A 228 -15.45 11.16 12.62
N PHE A 229 -16.64 10.90 13.17
CA PHE A 229 -16.78 10.27 14.48
C PHE A 229 -16.36 8.78 14.49
N TYR A 230 -16.48 8.08 13.36
CA TYR A 230 -16.01 6.70 13.23
C TYR A 230 -14.48 6.58 13.12
N ALA A 231 -13.77 7.69 12.83
CA ALA A 231 -12.31 7.67 12.79
C ALA A 231 -11.68 7.54 14.19
N PHE A 232 -12.44 7.78 15.27
CA PHE A 232 -11.95 7.72 16.65
C PHE A 232 -12.33 6.44 17.40
N ASP A 233 -13.15 5.58 16.81
CA ASP A 233 -13.57 4.30 17.41
C ASP A 233 -12.73 3.14 16.87
N ASP A 234 -11.55 2.93 17.48
CA ASP A 234 -10.62 1.84 17.11
C ASP A 234 -11.08 0.44 17.59
N SER A 235 -12.08 0.37 18.48
CA SER A 235 -12.69 -0.90 18.86
C SER A 235 -13.51 -1.48 17.71
N ALA A 236 -14.25 -0.64 16.98
CA ALA A 236 -15.10 -1.09 15.89
C ALA A 236 -14.33 -1.40 14.60
N SER A 237 -13.18 -0.75 14.36
CA SER A 237 -12.39 -0.92 13.13
C SER A 237 -11.56 -2.21 13.12
N SER A 238 -11.09 -2.72 14.27
CA SER A 238 -10.33 -3.97 14.30
C SER A 238 -11.20 -5.23 14.12
N GLU A 239 -12.48 -5.16 14.51
CA GLU A 239 -13.46 -6.20 14.15
C GLU A 239 -13.99 -6.03 12.73
N LYS A 240 -14.09 -4.78 12.21
CA LYS A 240 -14.47 -4.52 10.81
C LYS A 240 -13.36 -4.68 9.77
N GLU A 241 -12.07 -4.61 10.10
CA GLU A 241 -11.00 -5.01 9.17
C GLU A 241 -10.86 -6.54 9.09
N ILE A 242 -11.38 -7.25 10.09
CA ILE A 242 -11.61 -8.70 10.04
C ILE A 242 -12.93 -9.00 9.29
N SER A 243 -13.89 -8.07 9.27
CA SER A 243 -15.11 -8.19 8.47
C SER A 243 -15.02 -7.44 7.12
N LEU A 244 -14.78 -8.23 6.07
CA LEU A 244 -15.16 -7.93 4.68
C LEU A 244 -16.70 -7.70 4.53
N GLU A 245 -17.34 -6.93 5.41
CA GLU A 245 -18.77 -6.64 5.46
C GLU A 245 -18.99 -5.12 5.51
N GLU A 246 -18.72 -4.44 4.39
CA GLU A 246 -19.40 -3.21 3.97
C GLU A 246 -18.99 -2.83 2.53
N ILE A 247 -19.06 -3.82 1.63
CA ILE A 247 -19.45 -3.59 0.24
C ILE A 247 -20.74 -4.40 0.04
N SER A 248 -21.84 -3.84 0.54
CA SER A 248 -23.17 -4.04 -0.02
C SER A 248 -23.27 -3.29 -1.35
#